data_AF-A0A1M5BY84-F1
#
_entry.id   AF-A0A1M5BY84-F1
#
_cell.length_a   1.000
_cell.length_b   1.000
_cell.length_c   1.000
_cell.angle_alpha   90.00
_cell.angle_beta   90.00
_cell.angle_gamma   90.00
#
_symmetry.space_group_name_H-M   'P 1'
#
loop_
_entity.id
_entity.type
_entity.pdbx_description
1 polymer ?
#
loop_
_entity_poly.entity_id
_entity_poly.type
_entity_poly.pdbx_seq_one_letter_code
_entity_poly.pdbx_strand_id
1 'polypeptide(L)'
;MGSHSTDTILVIEKTLTKEIVNIVDEIMLENNFTLAYDYTHFYFEDTDPSPDSDTDDAKSIMVETLEDALKTLEEFKEHPTGGSYSYDMHWGYNQDKHALGYTLLVAFLSFDYKNIEAVIFYVRENIFELAHEKELKKVFAEINKRIKVIAATQTTNYYQEDYHEIDVIEDVLSGNIHQKYAYKFSE
;
A
#
# COMPACT_ATOMS: atom_id res chain seq x y z
N MET A 1 -20.21 0.61 13.21
CA MET A 1 -19.47 -0.54 12.66
C MET A 1 -18.15 0.02 12.17
N GLY A 2 -17.02 -0.46 12.70
CA GLY A 2 -15.70 0.02 12.30
C GLY A 2 -15.49 -0.22 10.81
N SER A 3 -14.79 0.69 10.14
CA SER A 3 -14.34 0.50 8.77
C SER A 3 -13.05 -0.29 8.82
N HIS A 4 -13.10 -1.61 8.65
CA HIS A 4 -11.92 -2.47 8.63
C HIS A 4 -11.35 -2.55 7.21
N SER A 5 -10.03 -2.63 7.12
CA SER A 5 -9.31 -3.00 5.90
C SER A 5 -9.02 -4.50 5.86
N THR A 6 -8.72 -5.00 4.68
CA THR A 6 -7.93 -6.19 4.42
C THR A 6 -6.59 -5.70 3.93
N ASP A 7 -5.53 -6.27 4.49
CA ASP A 7 -4.18 -5.86 4.18
C ASP A 7 -3.53 -6.95 3.35
N THR A 8 -2.86 -6.54 2.29
CA THR A 8 -1.89 -7.40 1.61
C THR A 8 -0.52 -6.77 1.74
N ILE A 9 0.37 -7.44 2.46
CA ILE A 9 1.75 -7.01 2.69
C ILE A 9 2.65 -7.76 1.72
N LEU A 10 3.43 -7.02 0.94
CA LEU A 10 4.48 -7.55 0.09
C LEU A 10 5.82 -7.17 0.72
N VAL A 11 6.52 -8.14 1.31
CA VAL A 11 7.88 -7.94 1.80
C VAL A 11 8.84 -8.15 0.64
N ILE A 12 9.67 -7.16 0.36
CA ILE A 12 10.49 -7.09 -0.84
C ILE A 12 11.98 -7.01 -0.48
N GLU A 13 12.85 -7.30 -1.45
CA GLU A 13 14.24 -6.91 -1.31
C GLU A 13 14.36 -5.38 -1.21
N LYS A 14 15.28 -4.92 -0.35
CA LYS A 14 15.57 -3.49 -0.14
C LYS A 14 15.68 -2.78 -1.48
N THR A 15 14.75 -1.87 -1.73
CA THR A 15 14.64 -1.11 -2.98
C THR A 15 14.54 0.37 -2.67
N LEU A 16 15.20 1.23 -3.45
CA LEU A 16 15.10 2.68 -3.27
C LEU A 16 13.66 3.16 -3.44
N THR A 17 13.20 4.11 -2.61
CA THR A 17 11.82 4.64 -2.67
C THR A 17 11.40 5.01 -4.08
N LYS A 18 12.22 5.79 -4.78
CA LYS A 18 11.95 6.20 -6.17
C LYS A 18 11.68 5.03 -7.11
N GLU A 19 12.47 3.96 -7.00
CA GLU A 19 12.36 2.80 -7.88
C GLU A 19 11.07 2.02 -7.59
N ILE A 20 10.81 1.69 -6.33
CA ILE A 20 9.62 0.93 -5.95
C ILE A 20 8.32 1.72 -6.21
N VAL A 21 8.31 3.02 -5.91
CA VAL A 21 7.16 3.90 -6.16
C VAL A 21 6.86 4.00 -7.65
N ASN A 22 7.88 4.16 -8.51
CA ASN A 22 7.68 4.19 -9.96
C ASN A 22 7.08 2.88 -10.49
N ILE A 23 7.58 1.73 -10.02
CA ILE A 23 7.07 0.42 -10.47
C ILE A 23 5.62 0.23 -10.02
N VAL A 24 5.32 0.52 -8.76
CA VAL A 24 3.96 0.40 -8.24
C VAL A 24 3.02 1.35 -8.99
N ASP A 25 3.41 2.61 -9.17
CA ASP A 25 2.59 3.60 -9.88
C ASP A 25 2.30 3.21 -11.33
N GLU A 26 3.30 2.75 -12.08
CA GLU A 26 3.13 2.24 -13.43
C GLU A 26 2.13 1.08 -13.47
N ILE A 27 2.26 0.10 -12.57
CA ILE A 27 1.35 -1.05 -12.49
C ILE A 27 -0.07 -0.60 -12.14
N MET A 28 -0.24 0.35 -11.21
CA MET A 28 -1.55 0.87 -10.82
C MET A 28 -2.25 1.52 -12.03
N LEU A 29 -1.54 2.39 -12.75
CA LEU A 29 -2.06 3.05 -13.95
C LEU A 29 -2.40 2.06 -15.08
N GLU A 30 -1.56 1.04 -15.32
CA GLU A 30 -1.82 -0.03 -16.28
C GLU A 30 -3.07 -0.87 -15.94
N ASN A 31 -3.49 -0.86 -14.67
CA ASN A 31 -4.66 -1.57 -14.16
C ASN A 31 -5.84 -0.65 -13.87
N ASN A 32 -5.93 0.50 -14.56
CA ASN A 32 -7.04 1.46 -14.49
C ASN A 32 -7.25 2.13 -13.13
N PHE A 33 -6.26 2.10 -12.25
CA PHE A 33 -6.28 2.93 -11.06
C PHE A 33 -5.85 4.35 -11.42
N THR A 34 -6.41 5.33 -10.73
CA THR A 34 -6.01 6.73 -10.81
C THR A 34 -5.54 7.18 -9.44
N LEU A 35 -4.47 7.95 -9.37
CA LEU A 35 -4.01 8.56 -8.11
C LEU A 35 -5.18 9.34 -7.48
N ALA A 36 -5.49 9.06 -6.22
CA ALA A 36 -6.56 9.75 -5.51
C ALA A 36 -6.09 11.15 -5.10
N TYR A 37 -6.93 12.16 -5.31
CA TYR A 37 -6.62 13.56 -5.05
C TYR A 37 -7.76 14.20 -4.27
N ASP A 38 -7.77 13.99 -2.95
CA ASP A 38 -8.62 14.73 -2.02
C ASP A 38 -7.93 14.87 -0.64
N TYR A 39 -8.61 15.56 0.27
CA TYR A 39 -8.16 15.77 1.64
C TYR A 39 -7.97 14.39 2.32
N THR A 40 -6.72 13.95 2.51
CA THR A 40 -6.23 12.78 3.31
C THR A 40 -5.51 11.67 2.54
N HIS A 41 -5.04 11.91 1.31
CA HIS A 41 -4.45 10.83 0.51
C HIS A 41 -2.93 10.77 0.42
N PHE A 42 -2.18 11.60 1.15
CA PHE A 42 -0.71 11.52 1.23
C PHE A 42 -0.22 11.66 2.66
N TYR A 43 0.59 10.69 3.09
CA TYR A 43 1.27 10.63 4.36
C TYR A 43 2.75 10.37 4.12
N PHE A 44 3.61 11.21 4.70
CA PHE A 44 5.05 11.01 4.71
C PHE A 44 5.44 10.54 6.11
N GLU A 45 6.14 9.41 6.20
CA GLU A 45 6.75 8.98 7.47
C GLU A 45 7.76 10.03 7.90
N ASP A 46 7.78 10.42 9.18
CA ASP A 46 8.75 11.41 9.64
C ASP A 46 10.20 10.94 9.39
N THR A 47 11.04 11.88 8.98
CA THR A 47 12.47 11.66 8.73
C THR A 47 13.32 11.83 9.98
N ASP A 48 12.77 12.27 11.11
CA ASP A 48 13.54 12.45 12.35
C ASP A 48 13.78 11.10 13.05
N PRO A 49 15.03 10.58 13.07
CA PRO A 49 15.37 9.31 13.71
C PRO A 49 15.54 9.43 15.22
N SER A 50 15.06 10.53 15.85
CA SER A 50 15.18 10.71 17.29
C SER A 50 14.36 9.64 18.03
N PRO A 51 14.87 9.02 19.10
CA PRO A 51 14.15 8.01 19.87
C PRO A 51 12.92 8.54 20.62
N ASP A 52 12.65 9.85 20.52
CA ASP A 52 11.48 10.54 21.09
C ASP A 52 10.51 11.04 20.01
N SER A 53 10.73 10.76 18.71
CA SER A 53 9.72 11.05 17.67
C SER A 53 8.65 9.95 17.74
N ASP A 54 7.46 10.34 18.20
CA ASP A 54 6.29 9.48 18.07
C ASP A 54 6.03 9.27 16.57
N THR A 55 5.66 8.07 16.15
CA THR A 55 5.16 7.74 14.79
C THR A 55 3.95 8.57 14.35
N ASP A 56 3.46 9.47 15.21
CA ASP A 56 2.31 10.36 15.04
C ASP A 56 2.68 11.72 14.39
N ASP A 57 3.97 11.99 14.12
CA ASP A 57 4.43 13.20 13.41
C ASP A 57 4.35 13.08 11.87
N ALA A 58 3.57 12.12 11.37
CA ALA A 58 3.31 11.95 9.94
C ALA A 58 2.68 13.21 9.34
N LYS A 59 3.34 13.80 8.34
CA LYS A 59 2.84 15.02 7.69
C LYS A 59 1.79 14.65 6.65
N SER A 60 0.52 14.93 6.95
CA SER A 60 -0.54 14.88 5.95
C SER A 60 -0.39 16.04 4.96
N ILE A 61 -0.39 15.76 3.66
CA ILE A 61 -0.39 16.79 2.62
C ILE A 61 -1.78 16.93 2.02
N MET A 62 -2.29 18.16 2.03
CA MET A 62 -3.56 18.49 1.40
C MET A 62 -3.34 18.62 -0.11
N VAL A 63 -4.04 17.78 -0.87
CA VAL A 63 -3.97 17.73 -2.32
C VAL A 63 -5.38 17.88 -2.86
N GLU A 64 -5.65 18.97 -3.57
CA GLU A 64 -7.01 19.29 -4.06
C GLU A 64 -7.16 19.01 -5.56
N THR A 65 -6.05 18.85 -6.29
CA THR A 65 -6.06 18.63 -7.74
C THR A 65 -5.16 17.47 -8.14
N LEU A 66 -5.43 16.87 -9.30
CA LEU A 66 -4.56 15.85 -9.87
C LEU A 66 -3.14 16.38 -10.15
N GLU A 67 -3.00 17.64 -10.56
CA GLU A 67 -1.68 18.26 -10.79
C GLU A 67 -0.87 18.32 -9.49
N ASP A 68 -1.52 18.75 -8.39
CA ASP A 68 -0.90 18.75 -7.07
C ASP A 68 -0.55 17.33 -6.63
N ALA A 69 -1.42 16.34 -6.89
CA ALA A 69 -1.19 14.95 -6.52
C ALA A 69 0.04 14.37 -7.21
N LEU A 70 0.17 14.63 -8.52
CA LEU A 70 1.33 14.20 -9.31
C LEU A 70 2.60 14.87 -8.82
N LYS A 71 2.54 16.16 -8.47
CA LYS A 71 3.69 16.87 -7.90
C LYS A 71 4.09 16.30 -6.54
N THR A 72 3.12 16.05 -5.65
CA THR A 72 3.37 15.44 -4.34
C THR A 72 3.92 14.02 -4.47
N LEU A 73 3.47 13.25 -5.47
CA LEU A 73 4.03 11.93 -5.78
C LEU A 73 5.51 12.03 -6.21
N GLU A 74 5.89 13.03 -7.00
CA GLU A 74 7.29 13.27 -7.33
C GLU A 74 8.13 13.67 -6.10
N GLU A 75 7.57 14.43 -5.16
CA GLU A 75 8.22 14.73 -3.88
C GLU A 75 8.36 13.47 -3.00
N PHE A 76 7.34 12.60 -2.99
CA PHE A 76 7.34 11.32 -2.28
C PHE A 76 8.44 10.36 -2.74
N LYS A 77 8.71 10.30 -4.05
CA LYS A 77 9.76 9.46 -4.63
C LYS A 77 11.16 9.76 -4.07
N GLU A 78 11.38 10.98 -3.59
CA GLU A 78 12.66 11.41 -3.02
C GLU A 78 12.71 11.23 -1.48
N HIS A 79 11.66 10.68 -0.87
CA HIS A 79 11.53 10.50 0.58
C HIS A 79 12.02 9.12 1.04
N PRO A 80 13.17 9.00 1.71
CA PRO A 80 13.81 7.70 1.96
C PRO A 80 13.10 6.85 3.02
N THR A 81 12.24 7.45 3.86
CA THR A 81 11.51 6.78 4.93
C THR A 81 10.19 6.15 4.47
N GLY A 82 9.73 6.47 3.26
CA GLY A 82 8.45 6.02 2.74
C GLY A 82 7.27 6.85 3.25
N GLY A 83 6.15 6.17 3.48
CA GLY A 83 4.84 6.77 3.77
C GLY A 83 3.75 6.10 2.94
N SER A 84 2.59 6.74 2.81
CA SER A 84 1.45 6.14 2.12
C SER A 84 0.64 7.12 1.30
N TYR A 85 0.03 6.61 0.24
CA TYR A 85 -0.91 7.38 -0.55
C TYR A 85 -1.94 6.50 -1.26
N SER A 86 -3.04 7.11 -1.70
CA SER A 86 -4.22 6.37 -2.18
C SER A 86 -4.39 6.40 -3.69
N TYR A 87 -5.00 5.35 -4.22
CA TYR A 87 -5.47 5.23 -5.59
C TYR A 87 -6.98 4.94 -5.60
N ASP A 88 -7.69 5.54 -6.54
CA ASP A 88 -9.08 5.22 -6.83
C ASP A 88 -9.18 4.28 -8.04
N MET A 89 -10.03 3.28 -7.92
CA MET A 89 -10.42 2.40 -9.01
C MET A 89 -11.88 2.62 -9.35
N HIS A 90 -12.18 2.92 -10.61
CA HIS A 90 -13.54 3.02 -11.12
C HIS A 90 -13.80 1.95 -12.18
N TRP A 91 -14.79 1.08 -11.96
CA TRP A 91 -15.13 0.00 -12.89
C TRP A 91 -16.54 0.11 -13.48
N GLY A 92 -17.18 1.28 -13.37
CA GLY A 92 -18.47 1.57 -14.01
C GLY A 92 -19.52 2.08 -13.04
N TYR A 93 -20.79 1.90 -13.38
CA TYR A 93 -21.92 2.45 -12.62
C TYR A 93 -22.94 1.35 -12.31
N ASN A 94 -23.62 1.45 -11.17
CA ASN A 94 -24.74 0.56 -10.86
C ASN A 94 -26.01 0.96 -11.65
N GLN A 95 -27.11 0.23 -11.45
CA GLN A 95 -28.39 0.50 -12.12
C GLN A 95 -28.95 1.89 -11.81
N ASP A 96 -28.60 2.46 -10.66
CA ASP A 96 -29.00 3.80 -10.20
C ASP A 96 -28.01 4.91 -10.65
N LYS A 97 -27.04 4.59 -11.51
CA LYS A 97 -25.96 5.49 -11.96
C LYS A 97 -25.03 5.99 -10.86
N HIS A 98 -24.94 5.29 -9.73
CA HIS A 98 -23.87 5.53 -8.77
C HIS A 98 -22.58 4.90 -9.27
N ALA A 99 -21.49 5.65 -9.20
CA ALA A 99 -20.16 5.16 -9.53
C ALA A 99 -19.83 3.95 -8.64
N LEU A 100 -19.36 2.88 -9.26
CA LEU A 100 -18.85 1.71 -8.61
C LEU A 100 -17.33 1.72 -8.68
N GLY A 101 -16.71 1.50 -7.54
CA GLY A 101 -15.28 1.65 -7.39
C GLY A 101 -14.87 1.54 -5.93
N TYR A 102 -13.59 1.74 -5.69
CA TYR A 102 -13.02 1.75 -4.36
C TYR A 102 -11.69 2.50 -4.33
N THR A 103 -11.36 2.97 -3.14
CA THR A 103 -10.05 3.55 -2.84
C THR A 103 -9.17 2.48 -2.22
N LEU A 104 -7.93 2.41 -2.69
CA LEU A 104 -6.87 1.55 -2.21
C LEU A 104 -5.76 2.44 -1.64
N LEU A 105 -5.48 2.32 -0.35
CA LEU A 105 -4.31 2.97 0.26
C LEU A 105 -3.10 2.05 0.07
N VAL A 106 -1.99 2.63 -0.38
CA VAL A 106 -0.71 1.93 -0.57
C VAL A 106 0.32 2.57 0.35
N ALA A 107 0.91 1.78 1.25
CA ALA A 107 1.99 2.21 2.14
C ALA A 107 3.31 1.58 1.74
N PHE A 108 4.39 2.34 1.88
CA PHE A 108 5.77 1.95 1.62
C PHE A 108 6.53 2.10 2.93
N LEU A 109 7.04 1.01 3.50
CA LEU A 109 7.71 1.03 4.79
C LEU A 109 9.22 0.84 4.65
N SER A 110 9.94 1.70 5.37
CA SER A 110 11.40 1.64 5.53
C SER A 110 11.78 1.36 6.99
N PHE A 111 12.60 0.35 7.22
CA PHE A 111 13.15 0.01 8.54
C PHE A 111 14.59 0.52 8.72
N ASP A 112 15.30 0.79 7.62
CA ASP A 112 16.65 1.36 7.65
C ASP A 112 16.71 2.85 7.30
N TYR A 113 15.55 3.48 7.11
CA TYR A 113 15.35 4.87 6.70
C TYR A 113 16.08 5.24 5.39
N LYS A 114 16.30 4.25 4.51
CA LYS A 114 17.02 4.41 3.23
C LYS A 114 16.35 3.68 2.08
N ASN A 115 15.87 2.47 2.34
CA ASN A 115 15.26 1.59 1.37
C ASN A 115 13.89 1.17 1.88
N ILE A 116 12.98 0.88 0.95
CA ILE A 116 11.71 0.25 1.26
C ILE A 116 11.91 -1.26 1.34
N GLU A 117 11.41 -1.87 2.41
CA GLU A 117 11.41 -3.31 2.63
C GLU A 117 10.02 -3.93 2.56
N ALA A 118 8.95 -3.13 2.61
CA ALA A 118 7.60 -3.63 2.46
C ALA A 118 6.67 -2.63 1.75
N VAL A 119 5.72 -3.17 0.98
CA VAL A 119 4.60 -2.44 0.40
C VAL A 119 3.30 -3.04 0.91
N ILE A 120 2.41 -2.23 1.48
CA ILE A 120 1.14 -2.67 2.08
C ILE A 120 -0.03 -2.07 1.30
N PHE A 121 -1.00 -2.92 0.98
CA PHE A 121 -2.23 -2.55 0.28
C PHE A 121 -3.42 -2.68 1.21
N TYR A 122 -4.06 -1.57 1.56
CA TYR A 122 -5.23 -1.52 2.43
C TYR A 122 -6.50 -1.28 1.63
N VAL A 123 -7.44 -2.23 1.68
CA VAL A 123 -8.76 -2.13 1.03
C VAL A 123 -9.83 -2.43 2.04
N ARG A 124 -10.94 -1.67 2.05
CA ARG A 124 -12.05 -1.98 2.98
C ARG A 124 -12.50 -3.44 2.84
N GLU A 125 -12.67 -4.13 3.97
CA GLU A 125 -12.95 -5.57 4.03
C GLU A 125 -14.20 -5.95 3.19
N ASN A 126 -15.27 -5.16 3.29
CA ASN A 126 -16.51 -5.37 2.55
C ASN A 126 -16.40 -5.16 1.02
N ILE A 127 -15.27 -4.63 0.55
CA ILE A 127 -14.95 -4.44 -0.85
C ILE A 127 -13.88 -5.44 -1.31
N PHE A 128 -13.06 -5.93 -0.39
CA PHE A 128 -11.87 -6.72 -0.70
C PHE A 128 -12.19 -7.93 -1.58
N GLU A 129 -13.17 -8.77 -1.23
CA GLU A 129 -13.49 -9.96 -2.04
C GLU A 129 -13.83 -9.62 -3.50
N LEU A 130 -14.60 -8.55 -3.71
CA LEU A 130 -14.99 -8.09 -5.05
C LEU A 130 -13.82 -7.50 -5.81
N ALA A 131 -12.98 -6.71 -5.15
CA ALA A 131 -11.79 -6.10 -5.74
C ALA A 131 -10.69 -7.12 -6.01
N HIS A 132 -10.54 -8.10 -5.14
CA HIS A 132 -9.53 -9.14 -5.19
C HIS A 132 -9.72 -10.06 -6.39
N GLU A 133 -10.95 -10.55 -6.60
CA GLU A 133 -11.25 -11.41 -7.75
C GLU A 133 -11.18 -10.66 -9.09
N LYS A 134 -11.31 -9.33 -9.11
CA LYS A 134 -11.31 -8.55 -10.35
C LYS A 134 -9.94 -8.00 -10.72
N GLU A 135 -9.31 -7.25 -9.83
CA GLU A 135 -8.21 -6.33 -10.20
C GLU A 135 -6.97 -6.52 -9.33
N LEU A 136 -7.11 -6.66 -8.01
CA LEU A 136 -5.96 -6.66 -7.10
C LEU A 136 -5.06 -7.89 -7.29
N LYS A 137 -5.62 -9.07 -7.60
CA LYS A 137 -4.80 -10.26 -7.94
C LYS A 137 -3.83 -9.97 -9.08
N LYS A 138 -4.29 -9.25 -10.11
CA LYS A 138 -3.47 -8.86 -11.27
C LYS A 138 -2.41 -7.85 -10.87
N VAL A 139 -2.76 -6.83 -10.09
CA VAL A 139 -1.80 -5.85 -9.54
C VAL A 139 -0.69 -6.56 -8.76
N PHE A 140 -1.05 -7.43 -7.82
CA PHE A 140 -0.08 -8.14 -6.99
C PHE A 140 0.82 -9.07 -7.82
N ALA A 141 0.26 -9.77 -8.80
CA ALA A 141 1.02 -10.62 -9.72
C ALA A 141 2.01 -9.81 -10.58
N GLU A 142 1.62 -8.64 -11.09
CA GLU A 142 2.50 -7.76 -11.86
C GLU A 142 3.61 -7.16 -10.99
N ILE A 143 3.32 -6.79 -9.74
CA ILE A 143 4.33 -6.33 -8.78
C ILE A 143 5.38 -7.42 -8.58
N ASN A 144 4.95 -8.66 -8.32
CA ASN A 144 5.85 -9.79 -8.12
C ASN A 144 6.71 -10.14 -9.36
N LYS A 145 6.27 -9.75 -10.56
CA LYS A 145 7.09 -9.93 -11.79
C LYS A 145 8.17 -8.86 -11.94
N ARG A 146 7.91 -7.63 -11.48
CA ARG A 146 8.82 -6.48 -11.66
C ARG A 146 9.72 -6.24 -10.44
N ILE A 147 9.30 -6.71 -9.26
CA ILE A 147 10.00 -6.53 -7.99
C ILE A 147 10.26 -7.91 -7.38
N LYS A 148 11.43 -8.06 -6.76
CA LYS A 148 11.78 -9.30 -6.06
C LYS A 148 11.10 -9.34 -4.68
N VAL A 149 9.91 -9.93 -4.66
CA VAL A 149 9.14 -10.19 -3.43
C VAL A 149 9.76 -11.39 -2.69
N ILE A 150 10.11 -11.19 -1.42
CA ILE A 150 10.63 -12.21 -0.51
C ILE A 150 9.49 -13.07 0.00
N ALA A 151 8.42 -12.43 0.48
CA ALA A 151 7.19 -13.08 0.89
C ALA A 151 6.01 -12.12 0.72
N ALA A 152 4.82 -12.69 0.59
CA ALA A 152 3.58 -11.94 0.62
C ALA A 152 2.69 -12.49 1.73
N THR A 153 2.04 -11.62 2.47
CA THR A 153 1.05 -11.99 3.46
C THR A 153 -0.27 -11.27 3.23
N GLN A 154 -1.35 -11.87 3.68
CA GLN A 154 -2.68 -11.29 3.59
C GLN A 154 -3.48 -11.61 4.86
N THR A 155 -4.11 -10.60 5.44
CA THR A 155 -5.02 -10.77 6.57
C THR A 155 -6.32 -10.02 6.34
N THR A 156 -7.44 -10.68 6.67
CA THR A 156 -8.78 -10.08 6.68
C THR A 156 -9.32 -9.90 8.09
N ASN A 157 -8.59 -10.35 9.13
CA ASN A 157 -9.17 -10.60 10.45
C ASN A 157 -8.45 -9.85 11.58
N TYR A 158 -8.60 -8.52 11.59
CA TYR A 158 -8.10 -7.62 12.63
C TYR A 158 -8.65 -7.89 14.05
N TYR A 159 -9.71 -8.69 14.19
CA TYR A 159 -10.47 -8.82 15.44
C TYR A 159 -10.02 -9.95 16.36
N GLN A 160 -9.15 -10.85 15.90
CA GLN A 160 -8.90 -12.11 16.61
C GLN A 160 -7.44 -12.33 17.02
N GLU A 161 -6.52 -11.44 16.65
CA GLU A 161 -5.07 -11.64 16.83
C GLU A 161 -4.36 -10.34 17.21
N ASP A 162 -3.30 -10.44 18.02
CA ASP A 162 -2.28 -9.39 18.22
C ASP A 162 -1.52 -9.21 16.88
N TYR A 163 -2.21 -8.70 15.87
CA TYR A 163 -1.68 -8.49 14.53
C TYR A 163 -1.22 -7.05 14.40
N HIS A 164 0.08 -6.88 14.18
CA HIS A 164 0.69 -5.63 13.75
C HIS A 164 1.47 -5.89 12.47
N GLU A 165 1.25 -5.06 11.44
CA GLU A 165 1.89 -5.20 10.14
C GLU A 165 3.42 -5.16 10.27
N ILE A 166 3.93 -4.34 11.20
CA ILE A 166 5.36 -4.22 11.53
C ILE A 166 5.93 -5.55 12.00
N ASP A 167 5.30 -6.21 12.98
CA ASP A 167 5.75 -7.50 13.52
C ASP A 167 5.82 -8.57 12.42
N VAL A 168 4.82 -8.60 11.53
CA VAL A 168 4.77 -9.54 10.40
C VAL A 168 5.92 -9.29 9.42
N ILE A 169 6.25 -8.02 9.14
CA ILE A 169 7.35 -7.67 8.25
C ILE A 169 8.69 -8.06 8.89
N GLU A 170 8.90 -7.74 10.16
CA GLU A 170 10.12 -8.10 10.89
C GLU A 170 10.34 -9.61 10.96
N ASP A 171 9.27 -10.38 11.20
CA ASP A 171 9.32 -11.84 11.19
C ASP A 171 9.78 -12.38 9.83
N VAL A 172 9.20 -11.88 8.73
CA VAL A 172 9.61 -12.28 7.38
C VAL A 172 11.07 -11.91 7.11
N LEU A 173 11.48 -10.68 7.45
CA LEU A 173 12.85 -10.21 7.26
C LEU A 173 13.88 -11.00 8.10
N SER A 174 13.46 -11.53 9.26
CA SER A 174 14.27 -12.43 10.09
C SER A 174 14.34 -13.88 9.57
N GLY A 175 13.59 -14.20 8.50
CA GLY A 175 13.53 -15.54 7.89
C GLY A 175 12.41 -16.43 8.43
N ASN A 176 11.52 -15.90 9.28
CA ASN A 176 10.39 -16.63 9.85
C ASN A 176 9.12 -16.37 9.03
N ILE A 177 8.88 -17.17 7.98
CA ILE A 177 7.62 -17.08 7.23
C ILE A 177 6.57 -17.97 7.89
N HIS A 178 5.70 -17.39 8.71
CA HIS A 178 4.55 -18.09 9.24
C HIS A 178 3.57 -18.45 8.11
N GLN A 179 3.42 -19.75 7.81
CA GLN A 179 2.53 -20.25 6.74
C GLN A 179 1.07 -19.78 6.86
N LYS A 180 0.66 -19.39 8.07
CA LYS A 180 -0.70 -18.97 8.40
C LYS A 180 -1.17 -17.73 7.61
N TYR A 181 -0.27 -16.81 7.28
CA TYR A 181 -0.60 -15.56 6.58
C TYR A 181 -0.14 -15.55 5.13
N ALA A 182 0.47 -16.64 4.65
CA ALA A 182 1.13 -16.67 3.35
C ALA A 182 0.14 -16.44 2.20
N TYR A 183 0.29 -15.33 1.49
CA TYR A 183 -0.37 -15.10 0.22
C TYR A 183 0.41 -15.76 -0.91
N LYS A 184 -0.30 -16.47 -1.80
CA LYS A 184 0.30 -17.10 -2.97
C LYS A 184 -0.17 -16.36 -4.21
N PHE A 185 0.79 -15.81 -4.95
CA PHE A 185 0.52 -15.30 -6.30
C PHE A 185 0.00 -16.45 -7.16
N SER A 186 -1.17 -16.29 -7.76
CA SER A 186 -1.67 -17.20 -8.80
C SER A 186 -1.00 -16.87 -10.13
N GLU A 187 -0.55 -17.90 -10.86
CA GLU A 187 0.00 -17.82 -12.22
C GLU A 187 -1.03 -17.38 -13.26
#